data_AF-A0A2H1KSL4-F1
#
_entry.id   AF-A0A2H1KSL4-F1
#
_cell.length_a   1.000
_cell.length_b   1.000
_cell.length_c   1.000
_cell.angle_alpha   90.00
_cell.angle_beta   90.00
_cell.angle_gamma   90.00
#
_symmetry.space_group_name_H-M   'P 1'
#
loop_
_entity.id
_entity.type
_entity.pdbx_description
1 polymer ?
#
loop_
_entity_poly.entity_id
_entity_poly.type
_entity_poly.pdbx_seq_one_letter_code
_entity_poly.pdbx_strand_id
1 'polypeptide(L)'
;MRSTVITGQGRATSARQKGRALKPAIKVGAVLASLALVATGCGNKAQPPGEGSDYPKGPVTVNVPSEPGSGWDTTARALVEALQKEEIVSTPLPVQNKPGGTGCMWMTSMMQQEKGKDDQIAITSLASQTMKARGLCEFGPSDTTLIATMYVEDFMVVTPDKGDIKSVEDLVKALKKDPQKVTVAASGDDTLPFALFAKEAGVDPADINFVN
;
A
#
# COMPACT_ATOMS: atom_id res chain seq x y z
N MET A 1 -30.00 2.43 -44.63
CA MET A 1 -29.91 1.15 -45.36
C MET A 1 -29.91 0.01 -44.35
N ARG A 2 -30.91 -0.88 -44.44
CA ARG A 2 -30.97 -2.29 -43.97
C ARG A 2 -30.49 -2.58 -42.54
N SER A 3 -31.36 -2.68 -41.53
CA SER A 3 -32.32 -3.78 -41.25
C SER A 3 -31.65 -5.15 -41.15
N THR A 4 -31.70 -5.80 -39.97
CA THR A 4 -32.26 -7.15 -39.77
C THR A 4 -32.20 -7.53 -38.28
N VAL A 5 -33.40 -7.62 -37.68
CA VAL A 5 -33.71 -8.37 -36.47
C VAL A 5 -33.94 -9.82 -36.88
N ILE A 6 -33.41 -10.80 -36.14
CA ILE A 6 -33.91 -12.19 -36.16
C ILE A 6 -34.21 -12.63 -34.73
N THR A 7 -35.51 -12.80 -34.50
CA THR A 7 -36.17 -13.49 -33.39
C THR A 7 -36.00 -15.01 -33.56
N GLY A 8 -35.80 -15.74 -32.46
CA GLY A 8 -35.76 -17.21 -32.45
C GLY A 8 -36.25 -17.78 -31.13
N GLN A 9 -37.57 -17.89 -31.01
CA GLN A 9 -38.31 -18.50 -29.91
C GLN A 9 -38.32 -20.03 -30.07
N GLY A 10 -38.03 -20.80 -29.03
CA GLY A 10 -38.03 -22.27 -29.08
C GLY A 10 -38.41 -22.90 -27.74
N ARG A 11 -39.45 -23.73 -27.78
CA ARG A 11 -40.34 -24.21 -26.71
C ARG A 11 -39.74 -25.17 -25.66
N ALA A 12 -40.46 -25.17 -24.54
CA ALA A 12 -40.50 -26.12 -23.43
C ALA A 12 -40.58 -27.61 -23.81
N THR A 13 -40.04 -28.45 -22.92
CA THR A 13 -40.62 -29.77 -22.58
C THR A 13 -40.30 -30.14 -21.14
N SER A 14 -41.34 -30.53 -20.41
CA SER A 14 -41.31 -31.06 -19.05
C SER A 14 -40.69 -32.45 -18.98
N ALA A 15 -40.04 -32.79 -17.86
CA ALA A 15 -40.11 -34.15 -17.32
C ALA A 15 -39.94 -34.11 -15.79
N ARG A 16 -41.09 -34.25 -15.13
CA ARG A 16 -41.30 -34.49 -13.71
C ARG A 16 -40.86 -35.92 -13.40
N GLN A 17 -39.90 -36.14 -12.51
CA GLN A 17 -39.64 -37.47 -11.95
C GLN A 17 -40.00 -37.47 -10.46
N LYS A 18 -41.10 -38.18 -10.15
CA LYS A 18 -41.56 -38.55 -8.81
C LYS A 18 -40.99 -39.92 -8.44
N GLY A 19 -40.76 -40.12 -7.15
CA GLY A 19 -40.58 -41.42 -6.50
C GLY A 19 -39.12 -41.64 -6.08
N ARG A 20 -38.79 -42.04 -4.86
CA ARG A 20 -39.57 -42.90 -3.96
C ARG A 20 -38.98 -42.77 -2.54
N ALA A 21 -39.84 -42.45 -1.58
CA ALA A 21 -39.53 -42.54 -0.16
C ALA A 21 -39.53 -44.01 0.28
N LEU A 22 -38.51 -44.41 1.03
CA LEU A 22 -38.46 -45.66 1.78
C LEU A 22 -37.78 -45.39 3.13
N LYS A 23 -38.59 -45.31 4.18
CA LYS A 23 -38.33 -45.69 5.59
C LYS A 23 -39.44 -46.70 5.95
N PRO A 24 -39.40 -47.54 7.01
CA PRO A 24 -38.62 -47.41 8.26
C PRO A 24 -38.10 -48.74 8.87
N ALA A 25 -37.38 -48.65 10.00
CA ALA A 25 -37.34 -49.63 11.11
C ALA A 25 -36.51 -48.98 12.24
N ILE A 26 -37.10 -48.30 13.23
CA ILE A 26 -37.64 -48.83 14.50
C ILE A 26 -36.81 -49.98 15.09
N LYS A 27 -35.93 -49.64 16.03
CA LYS A 27 -35.87 -50.35 17.31
C LYS A 27 -35.79 -49.33 18.45
N VAL A 28 -36.81 -49.42 19.30
CA VAL A 28 -37.02 -48.72 20.56
C VAL A 28 -36.13 -49.37 21.62
N GLY A 29 -35.44 -48.56 22.41
CA GLY A 29 -34.76 -48.96 23.65
C GLY A 29 -34.81 -47.78 24.63
N ALA A 30 -35.66 -47.92 25.65
CA ALA A 30 -35.96 -46.95 26.70
C ALA A 30 -34.72 -46.57 27.55
N VAL A 31 -34.42 -45.30 27.76
CA VAL A 31 -34.79 -44.43 28.92
C VAL A 31 -34.32 -44.95 30.29
N LEU A 32 -33.22 -44.34 30.80
CA LEU A 32 -32.91 -44.06 32.21
C LEU A 32 -31.98 -42.83 32.20
N ALA A 33 -32.49 -41.61 32.37
CA ALA A 33 -32.63 -40.91 33.64
C ALA A 33 -31.28 -40.62 34.36
N SER A 34 -30.68 -39.46 34.07
CA SER A 34 -29.81 -38.75 35.01
C SER A 34 -29.77 -37.26 34.68
N LEU A 35 -30.61 -36.54 35.41
CA LEU A 35 -30.62 -35.09 35.54
C LEU A 35 -29.35 -34.69 36.33
N ALA A 36 -28.39 -34.04 35.69
CA ALA A 36 -27.31 -33.34 36.38
C ALA A 36 -27.25 -31.91 35.84
N LEU A 37 -28.02 -31.05 36.51
CA LEU A 37 -27.97 -29.61 36.40
C LEU A 37 -26.70 -29.14 37.14
N VAL A 38 -25.66 -28.74 36.43
CA VAL A 38 -24.56 -27.94 37.01
C VAL A 38 -24.38 -26.70 36.18
N ALA A 39 -24.66 -25.57 36.82
CA ALA A 39 -24.45 -24.24 36.30
C ALA A 39 -22.95 -23.96 36.11
N THR A 40 -22.55 -23.70 34.87
CA THR A 40 -21.35 -22.93 34.53
C THR A 40 -21.75 -21.71 33.73
N GLY A 41 -22.50 -20.83 34.38
CA GLY A 41 -22.51 -19.41 34.05
C GLY A 41 -21.36 -18.75 34.82
N CYS A 42 -20.28 -18.39 34.12
CA CYS A 42 -19.36 -17.29 34.45
C CYS A 42 -18.21 -17.28 33.44
N GLY A 43 -18.03 -16.15 32.75
CA GLY A 43 -16.78 -15.82 32.09
C GLY A 43 -16.80 -15.80 30.57
N ASN A 44 -17.77 -15.11 29.96
CA ASN A 44 -17.52 -14.48 28.66
C ASN A 44 -16.53 -13.32 28.89
N LYS A 45 -15.27 -13.65 29.19
CA LYS A 45 -14.19 -12.68 29.11
C LYS A 45 -14.09 -12.31 27.65
N ALA A 46 -14.45 -11.07 27.33
CA ALA A 46 -14.02 -10.46 26.08
C ALA A 46 -12.52 -10.70 25.97
N GLN A 47 -12.13 -11.56 25.03
CA GLN A 47 -10.73 -11.81 24.75
C GLN A 47 -10.12 -10.49 24.28
N PRO A 48 -9.01 -10.03 24.88
CA PRO A 48 -8.27 -8.91 24.35
C PRO A 48 -7.95 -9.18 22.87
N PRO A 49 -8.03 -8.20 21.97
CA PRO A 49 -7.53 -8.38 20.61
C PRO A 49 -6.01 -8.48 20.70
N GLY A 50 -5.50 -9.71 20.64
CA GLY A 50 -4.07 -9.99 20.64
C GLY A 50 -3.72 -11.12 21.59
N GLU A 51 -3.83 -12.35 21.10
CA GLU A 51 -2.92 -13.48 21.38
C GLU A 51 -3.44 -14.68 20.59
N GLY A 52 -2.69 -15.08 19.54
CA GLY A 52 -2.94 -16.31 18.78
C GLY A 52 -3.49 -16.15 17.36
N SER A 53 -2.91 -15.29 16.52
CA SER A 53 -3.00 -15.52 15.07
C SER A 53 -1.69 -16.15 14.61
N ASP A 54 -1.76 -17.33 14.00
CA ASP A 54 -0.69 -18.00 13.23
C ASP A 54 -0.28 -17.13 12.02
N TYR A 55 0.17 -15.91 12.27
CA TYR A 55 0.50 -14.92 11.27
C TYR A 55 2.04 -14.82 11.15
N PRO A 56 2.57 -14.78 9.92
CA PRO A 56 1.86 -14.96 8.64
C PRO A 56 1.60 -16.44 8.31
N LYS A 57 0.44 -16.74 7.70
CA LYS A 57 0.02 -18.11 7.29
C LYS A 57 0.75 -18.67 6.06
N GLY A 58 1.54 -17.83 5.40
CA GLY A 58 2.24 -18.11 4.15
C GLY A 58 3.07 -16.90 3.72
N PRO A 59 3.74 -16.96 2.55
CA PRO A 59 4.64 -15.90 2.09
C PRO A 59 4.01 -14.50 2.16
N VAL A 60 4.73 -13.52 2.70
CA VAL A 60 4.31 -12.11 2.68
C VAL A 60 5.05 -11.41 1.54
N THR A 61 4.32 -10.92 0.55
CA THR A 61 4.91 -10.30 -0.64
C THR A 61 5.34 -8.86 -0.33
N VAL A 62 6.61 -8.55 -0.62
CA VAL A 62 7.17 -7.20 -0.53
C VAL A 62 7.10 -6.54 -1.90
N ASN A 63 6.12 -5.65 -2.08
CA ASN A 63 5.87 -4.99 -3.35
C ASN A 63 6.76 -3.75 -3.51
N VAL A 64 7.36 -3.61 -4.68
CA VAL A 64 8.26 -2.51 -5.03
C VAL A 64 7.66 -1.76 -6.22
N PRO A 65 7.15 -0.53 -6.04
CA PRO A 65 6.46 0.21 -7.11
C PRO A 65 7.37 0.80 -8.21
N SER A 66 8.51 0.17 -8.50
CA SER A 66 9.54 0.64 -9.41
C SER A 66 10.29 -0.53 -10.05
N GLU A 67 11.15 -0.20 -11.01
CA GLU A 67 11.99 -1.18 -11.72
C GLU A 67 13.00 -1.88 -10.78
N PRO A 68 13.41 -3.13 -11.09
CA PRO A 68 14.50 -3.80 -10.40
C PRO A 68 15.79 -2.94 -10.38
N GLY A 69 16.52 -2.95 -9.27
CA GLY A 69 17.74 -2.16 -9.09
C GLY A 69 17.54 -0.68 -8.73
N SER A 70 16.30 -0.19 -8.66
CA SER A 70 16.00 1.14 -8.12
C SER A 70 16.22 1.23 -6.60
N GLY A 71 16.24 2.44 -6.04
CA GLY A 71 16.40 2.65 -4.60
C GLY A 71 15.33 1.95 -3.74
N TRP A 72 14.09 1.86 -4.21
CA TRP A 72 13.05 1.09 -3.52
C TRP A 72 13.30 -0.42 -3.57
N ASP A 73 13.82 -0.94 -4.69
CA ASP A 73 14.15 -2.37 -4.83
C ASP A 73 15.32 -2.77 -3.93
N THR A 74 16.39 -1.97 -3.93
CA THR A 74 17.54 -2.23 -3.06
C THR A 74 17.15 -2.13 -1.59
N THR A 75 16.29 -1.18 -1.21
CA THR A 75 15.74 -1.07 0.15
C THR A 75 14.91 -2.30 0.53
N ALA A 76 14.03 -2.77 -0.36
CA ALA A 76 13.22 -3.97 -0.11
C ALA A 76 14.08 -5.21 0.12
N ARG A 77 15.11 -5.40 -0.72
CA ARG A 77 16.01 -6.56 -0.62
C ARG A 77 16.86 -6.51 0.64
N ALA A 78 17.38 -5.33 0.99
CA ALA A 78 18.13 -5.14 2.24
C ALA A 78 17.25 -5.40 3.48
N LEU A 79 15.99 -4.96 3.47
CA LEU A 79 15.02 -5.28 4.51
C LEU A 79 14.83 -6.80 4.66
N VAL A 80 14.57 -7.49 3.55
CA VAL A 80 14.36 -8.95 3.55
C VAL A 80 15.58 -9.68 4.06
N GLU A 81 16.77 -9.31 3.60
CA GLU A 81 18.03 -9.89 4.05
C GLU A 81 18.24 -9.70 5.55
N ALA A 82 18.00 -8.49 6.07
CA ALA A 82 18.14 -8.20 7.50
C ALA A 82 17.16 -9.02 8.35
N LEU A 83 15.87 -9.07 7.96
CA LEU A 83 14.86 -9.85 8.68
C LEU A 83 15.17 -11.35 8.72
N GLN A 84 15.72 -11.89 7.62
CA GLN A 84 16.10 -13.29 7.53
C GLN A 84 17.37 -13.59 8.33
N LYS A 85 18.39 -12.74 8.23
CA LYS A 85 19.67 -12.91 8.93
C LYS A 85 19.52 -12.87 10.45
N GLU A 86 18.65 -11.99 10.94
CA GLU A 86 18.37 -11.85 12.37
C GLU A 86 17.26 -12.80 12.86
N GLU A 87 16.80 -13.73 12.01
CA GLU A 87 15.76 -14.72 12.31
C GLU A 87 14.46 -14.10 12.85
N ILE A 88 14.17 -12.84 12.50
CA ILE A 88 12.98 -12.10 12.95
C ILE A 88 11.71 -12.66 12.28
N VAL A 89 11.82 -13.08 11.01
CA VAL A 89 10.73 -13.66 10.23
C VAL A 89 11.20 -14.96 9.59
N SER A 90 10.49 -16.05 9.89
CA SER A 90 10.78 -17.39 9.34
C SER A 90 10.08 -17.67 8.00
N THR A 91 9.10 -16.85 7.64
CA THR A 91 8.27 -17.02 6.43
C THR A 91 8.92 -16.35 5.21
N PRO A 92 8.74 -16.88 3.98
CA PRO A 92 9.29 -16.26 2.78
C PRO A 92 8.77 -14.84 2.54
N LEU A 93 9.66 -13.94 2.14
CA LEU A 93 9.37 -12.55 1.80
C LEU A 93 9.72 -12.24 0.33
N PRO A 94 8.98 -12.77 -0.66
CA PRO A 94 9.29 -12.52 -2.07
C PRO A 94 9.16 -11.04 -2.42
N VAL A 95 10.21 -10.48 -3.03
CA VAL A 95 10.20 -9.11 -3.57
C VAL A 95 9.61 -9.12 -4.97
N GLN A 96 8.58 -8.31 -5.21
CA GLN A 96 7.93 -8.18 -6.53
C GLN A 96 7.94 -6.73 -7.00
N ASN A 97 8.61 -6.47 -8.13
CA ASN A 97 8.62 -5.17 -8.79
C ASN A 97 7.33 -4.98 -9.62
N LYS A 98 6.62 -3.89 -9.38
CA LYS A 98 5.37 -3.49 -10.04
C LYS A 98 5.46 -2.00 -10.45
N PRO A 99 6.29 -1.67 -11.45
CA PRO A 99 6.59 -0.29 -11.81
C PRO A 99 5.39 0.47 -12.37
N GLY A 100 5.36 1.78 -12.12
CA GLY A 100 4.58 2.76 -12.89
C GLY A 100 3.80 3.78 -12.04
N GLY A 101 3.62 4.97 -12.62
CA GLY A 101 2.91 6.10 -12.01
C GLY A 101 3.51 6.57 -10.67
N THR A 102 4.83 6.45 -10.49
CA THR A 102 5.52 6.76 -9.21
C THR A 102 4.86 6.07 -8.02
N GLY A 103 4.44 4.81 -8.22
CA GLY A 103 3.74 3.99 -7.24
C GLY A 103 2.23 4.20 -7.15
N CYS A 104 1.64 5.13 -7.89
CA CYS A 104 0.18 5.30 -7.89
C CYS A 104 -0.56 4.06 -8.41
N MET A 105 -0.01 3.37 -9.43
CA MET A 105 -0.67 2.17 -9.96
C MET A 105 -0.72 1.04 -8.93
N TRP A 106 0.40 0.82 -8.22
CA TRP A 106 0.44 -0.15 -7.14
C TRP A 106 -0.47 0.26 -5.98
N MET A 107 -0.46 1.54 -5.58
CA MET A 107 -1.34 2.05 -4.54
C MET A 107 -2.82 1.81 -4.87
N THR A 108 -3.20 2.05 -6.12
CA THR A 108 -4.56 1.81 -6.61
C THR A 108 -4.92 0.33 -6.57
N SER A 109 -4.03 -0.55 -7.03
CA SER A 109 -4.20 -2.01 -6.95
C SER A 109 -4.32 -2.47 -5.49
N MET A 110 -3.49 -1.94 -4.59
CA MET A 110 -3.54 -2.28 -3.17
C MET A 110 -4.91 -1.92 -2.56
N MET A 111 -5.42 -0.72 -2.85
CA MET A 111 -6.69 -0.26 -2.29
C MET A 111 -7.91 -0.95 -2.90
N GLN A 112 -7.83 -1.39 -4.15
CA GLN A 112 -8.97 -1.96 -4.88
C GLN A 112 -8.99 -3.50 -4.92
N GLN A 113 -7.82 -4.15 -4.91
CA GLN A 113 -7.67 -5.59 -5.16
C GLN A 113 -7.07 -6.35 -3.97
N GLU A 114 -6.20 -5.69 -3.20
CA GLU A 114 -5.48 -6.31 -2.08
C GLU A 114 -6.06 -5.93 -0.70
N LYS A 115 -7.13 -5.12 -0.68
CA LYS A 115 -7.71 -4.61 0.56
C LYS A 115 -8.14 -5.74 1.50
N GLY A 116 -7.63 -5.69 2.73
CA GLY A 116 -7.93 -6.66 3.78
C GLY A 116 -7.07 -7.93 3.74
N LYS A 117 -6.18 -8.08 2.74
CA LYS A 117 -5.14 -9.11 2.78
C LYS A 117 -4.06 -8.70 3.78
N ASP A 118 -3.57 -9.67 4.53
CA ASP A 118 -2.51 -9.52 5.53
C ASP A 118 -1.13 -9.96 4.98
N ASP A 119 -1.06 -10.44 3.75
CA ASP A 119 0.14 -10.98 3.11
C ASP A 119 0.79 -10.04 2.07
N GLN A 120 0.39 -8.76 2.06
CA GLN A 120 0.91 -7.74 1.13
C GLN A 120 1.48 -6.54 1.89
N ILE A 121 2.75 -6.23 1.66
CA ILE A 121 3.38 -4.98 2.09
C ILE A 121 4.05 -4.30 0.90
N ALA A 122 4.42 -3.02 1.03
CA ALA A 122 5.06 -2.28 -0.04
C ALA A 122 6.08 -1.26 0.46
N ILE A 123 7.16 -1.08 -0.30
CA ILE A 123 8.08 0.04 -0.10
C ILE A 123 7.46 1.31 -0.66
N THR A 124 7.60 2.40 0.08
CA THR A 124 7.11 3.73 -0.28
C THR A 124 8.12 4.79 0.15
N SER A 125 8.13 5.94 -0.49
CA SER A 125 8.91 7.12 -0.06
C SER A 125 8.12 8.41 -0.28
N LEU A 126 8.74 9.56 -0.06
CA LEU A 126 8.16 10.87 -0.33
C LEU A 126 7.56 10.96 -1.76
N ALA A 127 8.27 10.42 -2.76
CA ALA A 127 7.81 10.37 -4.15
C ALA A 127 6.39 9.82 -4.31
N SER A 128 6.10 8.64 -3.77
CA SER A 128 4.77 8.02 -3.88
C SER A 128 3.77 8.62 -2.88
N GLN A 129 4.22 8.98 -1.68
CA GLN A 129 3.34 9.52 -0.62
C GLN A 129 2.74 10.89 -0.99
N THR A 130 3.41 11.68 -1.81
CA THR A 130 2.97 13.03 -2.19
C THR A 130 2.07 13.06 -3.43
N MET A 131 1.92 11.94 -4.15
CA MET A 131 1.14 11.89 -5.40
C MET A 131 -0.31 12.33 -5.23
N LYS A 132 -0.98 11.94 -4.14
CA LYS A 132 -2.36 12.37 -3.85
C LYS A 132 -2.48 13.87 -3.60
N ALA A 133 -1.58 14.42 -2.80
CA ALA A 133 -1.54 15.86 -2.53
C ALA A 133 -1.27 16.68 -3.81
N ARG A 134 -0.57 16.08 -4.78
CA ARG A 134 -0.30 16.67 -6.11
C ARG A 134 -1.44 16.46 -7.13
N GLY A 135 -2.52 15.76 -6.76
CA GLY A 135 -3.62 15.42 -7.67
C GLY A 135 -3.25 14.41 -8.76
N LEU A 136 -2.13 13.68 -8.58
CA LEU A 136 -1.63 12.69 -9.54
C LEU A 136 -2.04 11.25 -9.19
N CYS A 137 -2.59 11.04 -7.99
CA CYS A 137 -3.12 9.77 -7.57
C CYS A 137 -4.38 9.96 -6.72
N GLU A 138 -5.31 9.00 -6.78
CA GLU A 138 -6.53 9.00 -5.96
C GLU A 138 -6.23 8.67 -4.49
N PHE A 139 -5.29 7.75 -4.28
CA PHE A 139 -4.95 7.20 -2.96
C PHE A 139 -3.58 7.67 -2.49
N GLY A 140 -3.41 7.74 -1.17
CA GLY A 140 -2.19 8.20 -0.52
C GLY A 140 -2.05 7.65 0.91
N PRO A 141 -1.11 8.20 1.69
CA PRO A 141 -0.76 7.67 3.01
C PRO A 141 -1.94 7.54 3.99
N SER A 142 -2.93 8.43 3.90
CA SER A 142 -4.12 8.40 4.76
C SER A 142 -5.04 7.20 4.49
N ASP A 143 -4.92 6.59 3.32
CA ASP A 143 -5.76 5.48 2.90
C ASP A 143 -5.13 4.12 3.23
N THR A 144 -3.89 4.12 3.75
CA THR A 144 -3.07 2.93 4.01
C THR A 144 -2.61 2.89 5.46
N THR A 145 -2.00 1.77 5.85
CA THR A 145 -1.30 1.68 7.14
C THR A 145 0.20 1.77 6.91
N LEU A 146 0.83 2.84 7.40
CA LEU A 146 2.28 2.96 7.43
C LEU A 146 2.83 2.08 8.56
N ILE A 147 3.71 1.14 8.22
CA ILE A 147 4.20 0.11 9.15
C ILE A 147 5.45 0.59 9.90
N ALA A 148 6.48 1.00 9.15
CA ALA A 148 7.76 1.38 9.71
C ALA A 148 8.49 2.36 8.78
N THR A 149 9.27 3.26 9.38
CA THR A 149 10.27 4.06 8.67
C THR A 149 11.54 3.23 8.53
N MET A 150 11.96 2.98 7.30
CA MET A 150 13.14 2.15 7.01
C MET A 150 14.45 2.92 7.19
N TYR A 151 14.49 4.13 6.64
CA TYR A 151 15.55 5.10 6.82
C TYR A 151 14.99 6.49 6.60
N VAL A 152 15.75 7.50 6.99
CA VAL A 152 15.50 8.90 6.68
C VAL A 152 16.69 9.39 5.86
N GLU A 153 16.41 10.25 4.89
CA GLU A 153 17.42 10.94 4.11
C GLU A 153 17.35 12.44 4.40
N ASP A 154 18.52 13.08 4.44
CA ASP A 154 18.63 14.52 4.58
C ASP A 154 18.85 15.14 3.19
N PHE A 155 18.01 16.11 2.84
CA PHE A 155 18.19 16.88 1.62
C PHE A 155 19.25 17.97 1.84
N MET A 156 20.16 18.11 0.88
CA MET A 156 21.22 19.12 0.93
C MET A 156 21.17 19.99 -0.32
N VAL A 157 21.35 21.30 -0.13
CA VAL A 157 21.61 22.23 -1.22
C VAL A 157 23.10 22.36 -1.40
N VAL A 158 23.57 22.08 -2.62
CA VAL A 158 24.99 22.21 -2.99
C VAL A 158 25.10 23.28 -4.06
N THR A 159 26.09 24.16 -3.93
CA THR A 159 26.39 25.21 -4.90
C THR A 159 27.75 24.97 -5.55
N PRO A 160 27.98 25.47 -6.77
CA PRO A 160 29.30 25.44 -7.38
C PRO A 160 30.36 26.13 -6.49
N ASP A 161 31.57 25.57 -6.49
CA ASP A 161 32.71 26.17 -5.78
C ASP A 161 33.05 27.58 -6.30
N LYS A 162 32.76 27.86 -7.58
CA LYS A 162 32.88 29.20 -8.18
C LYS A 162 31.48 29.81 -8.32
N GLY A 163 31.21 30.89 -7.58
CA GLY A 163 29.92 31.59 -7.61
C GLY A 163 29.67 32.47 -6.38
N ASP A 164 28.62 33.28 -6.44
CA ASP A 164 28.30 34.29 -5.42
C ASP A 164 27.50 33.75 -4.23
N ILE A 165 26.93 32.55 -4.34
CA ILE A 165 26.19 31.90 -3.26
C ILE A 165 27.16 31.07 -2.43
N LYS A 166 27.53 31.58 -1.25
CA LYS A 166 28.48 30.92 -0.33
C LYS A 166 27.87 30.51 1.00
N SER A 167 26.61 30.87 1.21
CA SER A 167 25.87 30.65 2.44
C SER A 167 24.39 30.51 2.14
N VAL A 168 23.63 30.01 3.12
CA VAL A 168 22.16 29.95 3.02
C VAL A 168 21.58 31.36 2.95
N GLU A 169 22.18 32.32 3.63
CA GLU A 169 21.77 33.72 3.61
C GLU A 169 21.92 34.32 2.20
N ASP A 170 23.01 33.99 1.50
CA ASP A 170 23.22 34.46 0.12
C ASP A 170 22.24 33.81 -0.85
N LEU A 171 21.92 32.53 -0.65
CA LEU A 171 20.88 31.84 -1.42
C LEU A 171 19.52 32.52 -1.23
N VAL A 172 19.12 32.78 0.03
CA VAL A 172 17.84 33.45 0.34
C VAL A 172 17.80 34.86 -0.25
N LYS A 173 18.89 35.63 -0.16
CA LYS A 173 18.98 36.97 -0.79
C LYS A 173 18.84 36.88 -2.30
N ALA A 174 19.51 35.92 -2.95
CA ALA A 174 19.45 35.73 -4.39
C ALA A 174 18.03 35.36 -4.84
N LEU A 175 17.40 34.40 -4.14
CA LEU A 175 16.02 33.99 -4.40
C LEU A 175 15.01 35.11 -4.21
N LYS A 176 15.16 35.93 -3.16
CA LYS A 176 14.28 37.11 -2.94
C LYS A 176 14.46 38.20 -3.97
N LYS A 177 15.67 38.34 -4.51
CA LYS A 177 16.00 39.37 -5.50
C LYS A 177 15.39 39.03 -6.86
N ASP A 178 15.59 37.80 -7.33
CA ASP A 178 15.11 37.32 -8.63
C ASP A 178 15.17 35.78 -8.65
N PRO A 179 14.09 35.07 -8.25
CA PRO A 179 14.10 33.62 -8.12
C PRO A 179 14.31 32.90 -9.46
N GLN A 180 13.97 33.54 -10.57
CA GLN A 180 14.16 32.99 -11.92
C GLN A 180 15.65 32.96 -12.34
N LYS A 181 16.48 33.82 -11.75
CA LYS A 181 17.94 33.83 -11.98
C LYS A 181 18.70 32.76 -11.19
N VAL A 182 18.08 32.16 -10.18
CA VAL A 182 18.67 31.07 -9.41
C VAL A 182 18.18 29.76 -10.01
N THR A 183 19.01 29.16 -10.86
CA THR A 183 18.72 27.83 -11.42
C THR A 183 18.94 26.75 -10.36
N VAL A 184 17.92 25.93 -10.12
CA VAL A 184 17.93 24.86 -9.13
C VAL A 184 17.82 23.52 -9.86
N ALA A 185 18.88 22.70 -9.80
CA ALA A 185 18.85 21.35 -10.32
C ALA A 185 18.15 20.43 -9.31
N ALA A 186 16.91 20.05 -9.60
CA ALA A 186 16.12 19.13 -8.77
C ALA A 186 15.00 18.54 -9.63
N SER A 187 14.68 17.27 -9.40
CA SER A 187 13.65 16.55 -10.17
C SER A 187 12.71 15.77 -9.26
N GLY A 188 11.55 15.39 -9.77
CA GLY A 188 10.63 14.53 -9.01
C GLY A 188 10.24 15.14 -7.65
N ASP A 189 10.40 14.35 -6.60
CA ASP A 189 10.15 14.73 -5.21
C ASP A 189 11.25 15.62 -4.59
N ASP A 190 12.46 15.70 -5.16
CA ASP A 190 13.53 16.59 -4.69
C ASP A 190 13.16 18.07 -4.84
N THR A 191 12.21 18.38 -5.73
CA THR A 191 11.68 19.74 -5.89
C THR A 191 10.89 20.20 -4.67
N LEU A 192 10.24 19.28 -3.95
CA LEU A 192 9.37 19.57 -2.81
C LEU A 192 10.12 20.14 -1.60
N PRO A 193 11.22 19.55 -1.08
CA PRO A 193 11.96 20.13 0.04
C PRO A 193 12.53 21.50 -0.31
N PHE A 194 13.02 21.71 -1.54
CA PHE A 194 13.51 23.03 -1.95
C PHE A 194 12.38 24.06 -2.05
N ALA A 195 11.22 23.67 -2.60
CA ALA A 195 10.02 24.49 -2.63
C ALA A 195 9.56 24.89 -1.21
N LEU A 196 9.60 23.97 -0.25
CA LEU A 196 9.29 24.25 1.15
C LEU A 196 10.29 25.24 1.77
N PHE A 197 11.58 25.05 1.50
CA PHE A 197 12.62 26.00 1.91
C PHE A 197 12.38 27.41 1.34
N ALA A 198 12.10 27.51 0.04
CA ALA A 198 11.83 28.79 -0.61
C ALA A 198 10.59 29.48 -0.01
N LYS A 199 9.51 28.71 0.24
CA LYS A 199 8.30 29.21 0.88
C LYS A 199 8.57 29.78 2.26
N GLU A 200 9.33 29.06 3.09
CA GLU A 200 9.72 29.50 4.44
C GLU A 200 10.61 30.76 4.38
N ALA A 201 11.44 30.86 3.34
CA ALA A 201 12.22 32.06 3.07
C ALA A 201 11.36 33.25 2.59
N GLY A 202 10.06 33.07 2.31
CA GLY A 202 9.16 34.11 1.81
C GLY A 202 9.23 34.32 0.30
N VAL A 203 9.61 33.28 -0.45
CA VAL A 203 9.63 33.24 -1.92
C VAL A 203 8.53 32.27 -2.38
N ASP A 204 7.71 32.68 -3.34
CA ASP A 204 6.68 31.78 -3.88
C ASP A 204 7.37 30.59 -4.59
N PRO A 205 7.11 29.33 -4.19
CA PRO A 205 7.70 28.18 -4.85
C PRO A 205 7.38 28.07 -6.34
N ALA A 206 6.27 28.67 -6.80
CA ALA A 206 5.91 28.71 -8.21
C ALA A 206 6.87 29.57 -9.05
N ASP A 207 7.63 30.49 -8.42
CA ASP A 207 8.58 31.37 -9.08
C ASP A 207 10.00 30.77 -9.17
N ILE A 208 10.22 29.55 -8.66
CA ILE A 208 11.53 28.90 -8.67
C ILE A 208 11.84 28.32 -10.06
N ASN A 209 13.05 28.58 -10.56
CA ASN A 209 13.55 28.01 -11.80
C ASN A 209 14.17 26.62 -11.57
N PHE A 210 13.31 25.59 -11.52
CA PHE A 210 13.74 24.19 -11.47
C PHE A 210 14.17 23.68 -12.85
N VAL A 211 15.30 22.98 -12.89
CA VAL A 211 15.80 22.26 -14.07
C VAL A 211 16.09 20.79 -13.72
N ASN A 212 15.82 19.89 -14.67
CA ASN A 212 16.11 18.46 -14.58
C ASN A 212 17.41 18.10 -15.30
#